data_AF-E3N6R1-F1
#
_entry.id   AF-E3N6R1-F1
#
_cell.length_a   1.000
_cell.length_b   1.000
_cell.length_c   1.000
_cell.angle_alpha   90.00
_cell.angle_beta   90.00
_cell.angle_gamma   90.00
#
_symmetry.space_group_name_H-M   'P 1'
#
loop_
_entity.id
_entity.type
_entity.pdbx_description
1 polymer ?
#
loop_
_entity_poly.entity_id
_entity_poly.type
_entity_poly.pdbx_seq_one_letter_code
_entity_poly.pdbx_strand_id
1 'polypeptide(L)'
;MPRTKNVPARNPQSKSAKLKKLEKELEKVKADLIAEKQKGVKIKKKIKKLRSIQRRIQDEALQKKADFLLEIKQKKLIKKKIREEIRLSKFELKVLTDEGTQDEQLEKAKETKQKLEERHKRLTDALEKGLDVKPWKECPVCLQEFGEEGHNIPKVLDCGHTFCLSCTKKIAKPGYIKCPFDGVILIFKRKKDLEGHPKNYKCYAM
;
A
#
# COMPACT_ATOMS: atom_id res chain seq x y z
N MET A 1 27.44 116.94 32.21
CA MET A 1 28.29 115.78 31.82
C MET A 1 28.48 114.87 33.04
N PRO A 2 28.91 113.60 32.88
CA PRO A 2 28.79 112.68 31.75
C PRO A 2 27.82 111.53 32.18
N ARG A 3 27.82 110.25 31.76
CA ARG A 3 28.56 109.42 30.79
C ARG A 3 27.53 108.54 30.05
N THR A 4 27.60 108.40 28.72
CA THR A 4 26.84 107.37 27.97
C THR A 4 27.46 105.99 28.16
N LYS A 5 26.65 104.93 28.31
CA LYS A 5 27.16 103.55 28.35
C LYS A 5 27.49 103.09 26.93
N ASN A 6 28.76 102.83 26.69
CA ASN A 6 29.30 102.50 25.37
C ASN A 6 28.85 101.09 24.94
N VAL A 7 28.00 100.98 23.91
CA VAL A 7 27.55 99.69 23.38
C VAL A 7 28.62 99.16 22.41
N PRO A 8 29.26 98.00 22.67
CA PRO A 8 30.38 97.54 21.86
C PRO A 8 29.93 97.21 20.42
N ALA A 9 30.56 97.85 19.44
CA ALA A 9 30.23 97.70 18.04
C ALA A 9 30.41 96.24 17.56
N ARG A 10 29.33 95.63 17.06
CA ARG A 10 29.33 94.28 16.48
C ARG A 10 30.15 94.27 15.18
N ASN A 11 31.43 93.89 15.25
CA ASN A 11 32.28 93.73 14.06
C ASN A 11 31.60 92.80 13.01
N PRO A 12 31.30 93.28 11.79
CA PRO A 12 30.63 92.47 10.77
C PRO A 12 31.52 91.38 10.15
N GLN A 13 32.84 91.61 10.10
CA GLN A 13 33.78 90.80 9.31
C GLN A 13 33.96 89.39 9.91
N SER A 14 34.00 89.27 11.23
CA SER A 14 34.11 87.96 11.91
C SER A 14 32.85 87.10 11.77
N LYS A 15 31.68 87.71 11.53
CA LYS A 15 30.45 86.99 11.18
C LYS A 15 30.47 86.52 9.73
N SER A 16 30.89 87.37 8.80
CA SER A 16 31.04 87.03 7.37
C SER A 16 31.93 85.80 7.16
N ALA A 17 33.08 85.75 7.83
CA ALA A 17 33.98 84.59 7.77
C ALA A 17 33.35 83.29 8.32
N LYS A 18 32.56 83.37 9.41
CA LYS A 18 31.84 82.22 9.96
C LYS A 18 30.70 81.76 9.04
N LEU A 19 29.98 82.69 8.42
CA LEU A 19 28.92 82.39 7.44
C LEU A 19 29.48 81.57 6.28
N LYS A 20 30.56 82.05 5.66
CA LYS A 20 31.27 81.38 4.55
C LYS A 20 31.84 80.00 4.90
N LYS A 21 32.12 79.73 6.18
CA LYS A 21 32.53 78.39 6.64
C LYS A 21 31.31 77.46 6.73
N LEU A 22 30.22 77.92 7.34
CA LEU A 22 28.97 77.17 7.46
C LEU A 22 28.34 76.87 6.09
N GLU A 23 28.44 77.79 5.12
CA GLU A 23 28.01 77.57 3.72
C GLU A 23 28.78 76.41 3.07
N LYS A 24 30.10 76.36 3.23
CA LYS A 24 30.94 75.24 2.71
C LYS A 24 30.67 73.92 3.42
N GLU A 25 30.44 73.94 4.73
CA GLU A 25 30.07 72.76 5.51
C GLU A 25 28.68 72.25 5.10
N LEU A 26 27.72 73.15 4.85
CA LEU A 26 26.38 72.83 4.36
C LEU A 26 26.40 72.19 2.96
N GLU A 27 27.16 72.74 2.01
CA GLU A 27 27.27 72.13 0.67
C GLU A 27 27.97 70.76 0.71
N LYS A 28 28.96 70.57 1.58
CA LYS A 28 29.55 69.24 1.80
C LYS A 28 28.50 68.25 2.32
N VAL A 29 27.75 68.62 3.35
CA VAL A 29 26.68 67.77 3.93
C VAL A 29 25.57 67.48 2.91
N LYS A 30 25.21 68.44 2.03
CA LYS A 30 24.28 68.21 0.91
C LYS A 30 24.83 67.17 -0.08
N ALA A 31 26.10 67.28 -0.48
CA ALA A 31 26.75 66.34 -1.39
C ALA A 31 26.82 64.92 -0.80
N ASP A 32 27.24 64.80 0.47
CA ASP A 32 27.29 63.53 1.19
C ASP A 32 25.89 62.89 1.32
N LEU A 33 24.85 63.70 1.62
CA LEU A 33 23.45 63.25 1.69
C LEU A 33 22.92 62.77 0.32
N ILE A 34 23.32 63.40 -0.78
CA ILE A 34 22.96 62.96 -2.15
C ILE A 34 23.66 61.63 -2.46
N ALA A 35 24.94 61.51 -2.15
CA ALA A 35 25.70 60.28 -2.34
C ALA A 35 25.09 59.11 -1.54
N GLU A 36 24.70 59.33 -0.29
CA GLU A 36 24.09 58.30 0.57
C GLU A 36 22.69 57.90 0.07
N LYS A 37 21.87 58.86 -0.38
CA LYS A 37 20.59 58.57 -1.07
C LYS A 37 20.81 57.68 -2.30
N GLN A 38 21.84 57.93 -3.10
CA GLN A 38 22.18 57.08 -4.25
C GLN A 38 22.64 55.67 -3.83
N LYS A 39 23.44 55.52 -2.75
CA LYS A 39 23.78 54.21 -2.17
C LYS A 39 22.50 53.47 -1.75
N GLY A 40 21.58 54.14 -1.06
CA GLY A 40 20.27 53.60 -0.68
C GLY A 40 19.44 53.07 -1.86
N VAL A 41 19.43 53.77 -3.00
CA VAL A 41 18.77 53.29 -4.23
C VAL A 41 19.45 52.05 -4.80
N LYS A 42 20.80 52.01 -4.82
CA LYS A 42 21.57 50.82 -5.25
C LYS A 42 21.30 49.62 -4.34
N ILE A 43 21.20 49.83 -3.03
CA ILE A 43 20.85 48.80 -2.03
C ILE A 43 19.41 48.29 -2.25
N LYS A 44 18.41 49.17 -2.40
CA LYS A 44 17.03 48.78 -2.71
C LYS A 44 16.93 47.92 -3.99
N LYS A 45 17.69 48.25 -5.04
CA LYS A 45 17.79 47.43 -6.27
C LYS A 45 18.41 46.05 -6.00
N LYS A 46 19.47 45.94 -5.18
CA LYS A 46 20.05 44.64 -4.77
C LYS A 46 19.04 43.80 -3.97
N ILE A 47 18.35 44.38 -2.99
CA ILE A 47 17.34 43.69 -2.17
C ILE A 47 16.20 43.14 -3.04
N LYS A 48 15.71 43.90 -4.04
CA LYS A 48 14.68 43.40 -4.97
C LYS A 48 15.16 42.17 -5.76
N LYS A 49 16.40 42.18 -6.25
CA LYS A 49 17.00 41.01 -6.95
C LYS A 49 17.13 39.78 -6.03
N LEU A 50 17.62 39.96 -4.80
CA LEU A 50 17.75 38.88 -3.82
C LEU A 50 16.37 38.27 -3.47
N ARG A 51 15.34 39.10 -3.25
CA ARG A 51 13.95 38.64 -3.01
C ARG A 51 13.28 37.92 -4.19
N SER A 52 13.76 38.11 -5.42
CA SER A 52 13.32 37.29 -6.57
C SER A 52 14.07 35.96 -6.68
N ILE A 53 15.36 35.93 -6.31
CA ILE A 53 16.17 34.69 -6.29
C ILE A 53 15.69 33.78 -5.14
N GLN A 54 15.49 34.35 -3.95
CA GLN A 54 15.00 33.62 -2.77
C GLN A 54 13.66 32.90 -3.04
N ARG A 55 12.71 33.56 -3.72
CA ARG A 55 11.44 32.93 -4.08
C ARG A 55 11.63 31.75 -5.02
N ARG A 56 12.38 31.91 -6.12
CA ARG A 56 12.69 30.78 -7.03
C ARG A 56 13.29 29.57 -6.30
N ILE A 57 14.22 29.81 -5.37
CA ILE A 57 14.82 28.74 -4.55
C ILE A 57 13.77 28.08 -3.63
N GLN A 58 12.84 28.85 -3.06
CA GLN A 58 11.73 28.31 -2.25
C GLN A 58 10.73 27.52 -3.10
N ASP A 59 10.36 28.03 -4.28
CA ASP A 59 9.44 27.40 -5.23
C ASP A 59 10.04 26.06 -5.74
N GLU A 60 11.32 26.05 -6.13
CA GLU A 60 12.05 24.83 -6.49
C GLU A 60 12.14 23.82 -5.34
N ALA A 61 12.39 24.28 -4.11
CA ALA A 61 12.49 23.40 -2.94
C ALA A 61 11.13 22.78 -2.58
N LEU A 62 10.03 23.52 -2.77
CA LEU A 62 8.67 23.01 -2.61
C LEU A 62 8.34 21.97 -3.68
N GLN A 63 8.68 22.23 -4.94
CA GLN A 63 8.48 21.28 -6.04
C GLN A 63 9.25 19.98 -5.82
N LYS A 64 10.58 20.07 -5.59
CA LYS A 64 11.44 18.90 -5.31
C LYS A 64 10.95 18.08 -4.11
N LYS A 65 10.36 18.72 -3.09
CA LYS A 65 9.73 18.05 -1.94
C LYS A 65 8.42 17.34 -2.34
N ALA A 66 7.60 17.93 -3.19
CA ALA A 66 6.38 17.30 -3.71
C ALA A 66 6.69 16.06 -4.57
N ASP A 67 7.68 16.18 -5.47
CA ASP A 67 8.12 15.10 -6.35
C ASP A 67 8.66 13.91 -5.54
N PHE A 68 9.52 14.16 -4.55
CA PHE A 68 10.03 13.14 -3.63
C PHE A 68 8.93 12.45 -2.81
N LEU A 69 7.91 13.20 -2.37
CA LEU A 69 6.75 12.63 -1.69
C LEU A 69 5.87 11.77 -2.62
N LEU A 70 5.78 12.11 -3.91
CA LEU A 70 5.11 11.30 -4.93
C LEU A 70 5.90 10.01 -5.20
N GLU A 71 7.21 10.09 -5.35
CA GLU A 71 8.10 8.95 -5.55
C GLU A 71 8.02 7.97 -4.37
N ILE A 72 7.98 8.46 -3.13
CA ILE A 72 7.76 7.63 -1.92
C ILE A 72 6.41 6.92 -1.97
N LYS A 73 5.33 7.57 -2.43
CA LYS A 73 4.00 6.93 -2.59
C LYS A 73 4.05 5.82 -3.64
N GLN A 74 4.68 6.07 -4.79
CA GLN A 74 4.86 5.08 -5.85
C GLN A 74 5.69 3.87 -5.38
N LYS A 75 6.86 4.11 -4.75
CA LYS A 75 7.71 3.05 -4.17
C LYS A 75 6.99 2.22 -3.10
N LYS A 76 6.12 2.85 -2.27
CA LYS A 76 5.26 2.14 -1.31
C LYS A 76 4.22 1.25 -2.00
N LEU A 77 3.61 1.70 -3.09
CA LEU A 77 2.64 0.92 -3.87
C LEU A 77 3.31 -0.27 -4.57
N ILE A 78 4.46 -0.05 -5.21
CA ILE A 78 5.27 -1.10 -5.85
C ILE A 78 5.70 -2.15 -4.81
N LYS A 79 6.18 -1.72 -3.63
CA LYS A 79 6.52 -2.63 -2.52
C LYS A 79 5.32 -3.44 -2.00
N LYS A 80 4.09 -2.95 -2.14
CA LYS A 80 2.87 -3.73 -1.82
C LYS A 80 2.59 -4.79 -2.89
N LYS A 81 2.71 -4.45 -4.18
CA LYS A 81 2.54 -5.38 -5.31
C LYS A 81 3.53 -6.54 -5.23
N ILE A 82 4.84 -6.24 -5.22
CA ILE A 82 5.93 -7.23 -5.13
C ILE A 82 5.78 -8.15 -3.91
N ARG A 83 5.28 -7.64 -2.77
CA ARG A 83 5.01 -8.46 -1.59
C ARG A 83 3.91 -9.50 -1.83
N GLU A 84 2.86 -9.15 -2.56
CA GLU A 84 1.76 -10.06 -2.84
C GLU A 84 2.13 -11.06 -3.95
N GLU A 85 2.86 -10.61 -4.97
CA GLU A 85 3.46 -11.46 -6.01
C GLU A 85 4.38 -12.54 -5.39
N ILE A 86 5.34 -12.13 -4.54
CA ILE A 86 6.22 -13.07 -3.80
C ILE A 86 5.40 -14.01 -2.88
N ARG A 87 4.25 -13.57 -2.37
CA ARG A 87 3.37 -14.41 -1.54
C ARG A 87 2.64 -15.47 -2.38
N LEU A 88 2.16 -15.11 -3.57
CA LEU A 88 1.52 -16.02 -4.51
C LEU A 88 2.51 -17.06 -5.05
N SER A 89 3.68 -16.66 -5.53
CA SER A 89 4.68 -17.61 -6.03
C SER A 89 5.25 -18.52 -4.94
N LYS A 90 5.31 -18.07 -3.68
CA LYS A 90 5.61 -18.95 -2.53
C LYS A 90 4.48 -19.92 -2.19
N PHE A 91 3.24 -19.57 -2.49
CA PHE A 91 2.09 -20.47 -2.33
C PHE A 91 2.06 -21.52 -3.46
N GLU A 92 2.24 -21.11 -4.71
CA GLU A 92 2.37 -21.98 -5.89
C GLU A 92 3.51 -23.00 -5.72
N LEU A 93 4.71 -22.52 -5.37
CA LEU A 93 5.85 -23.40 -5.09
C LEU A 93 5.55 -24.37 -3.94
N LYS A 94 4.85 -23.92 -2.90
CA LYS A 94 4.44 -24.81 -1.81
C LYS A 94 3.50 -25.91 -2.30
N VAL A 95 2.46 -25.57 -3.08
CA VAL A 95 1.52 -26.56 -3.63
C VAL A 95 2.26 -27.62 -4.44
N LEU A 96 3.18 -27.20 -5.33
CA LEU A 96 4.02 -28.12 -6.11
C LEU A 96 4.87 -29.04 -5.22
N THR A 97 5.49 -28.52 -4.14
CA THR A 97 6.24 -29.37 -3.19
C THR A 97 5.34 -30.28 -2.33
N ASP A 98 4.08 -29.92 -2.11
CA ASP A 98 3.11 -30.69 -1.33
C ASP A 98 2.50 -31.88 -2.10
N GLU A 99 2.72 -31.96 -3.42
CA GLU A 99 2.21 -33.03 -4.32
C GLU A 99 3.04 -34.33 -4.27
N GLY A 100 4.30 -34.26 -3.83
CA GLY A 100 5.21 -35.39 -3.67
C GLY A 100 6.03 -35.71 -4.94
N THR A 101 6.82 -36.79 -4.89
CA THR A 101 7.60 -37.28 -6.05
C THR A 101 6.70 -37.87 -7.14
N GLN A 102 7.24 -38.10 -8.35
CA GLN A 102 6.49 -38.77 -9.42
C GLN A 102 6.02 -40.18 -9.04
N ASP A 103 6.82 -40.92 -8.25
CA ASP A 103 6.45 -42.24 -7.76
C ASP A 103 5.30 -42.18 -6.75
N GLU A 104 5.35 -41.22 -5.81
CA GLU A 104 4.25 -40.95 -4.90
C GLU A 104 2.96 -40.55 -5.64
N GLN A 105 3.07 -39.75 -6.70
CA GLN A 105 1.94 -39.36 -7.54
C GLN A 105 1.35 -40.57 -8.29
N LEU A 106 2.21 -41.47 -8.79
CA LEU A 106 1.81 -42.69 -9.49
C LEU A 106 1.07 -43.67 -8.57
N GLU A 107 1.55 -43.89 -7.34
CA GLU A 107 0.84 -44.74 -6.37
C GLU A 107 -0.49 -44.13 -5.92
N LYS A 108 -0.53 -42.82 -5.65
CA LYS A 108 -1.80 -42.11 -5.36
C LYS A 108 -2.79 -42.22 -6.53
N ALA A 109 -2.31 -42.21 -7.78
CA ALA A 109 -3.15 -42.39 -8.96
C ALA A 109 -3.67 -43.83 -9.10
N LYS A 110 -2.84 -44.85 -8.82
CA LYS A 110 -3.25 -46.26 -8.76
C LYS A 110 -4.32 -46.50 -7.69
N GLU A 111 -4.11 -46.03 -6.46
CA GLU A 111 -5.10 -46.09 -5.38
C GLU A 111 -6.42 -45.42 -5.76
N THR A 112 -6.36 -44.23 -6.39
CA THR A 112 -7.54 -43.48 -6.82
C THR A 112 -8.31 -44.24 -7.90
N LYS A 113 -7.60 -44.84 -8.86
CA LYS A 113 -8.20 -45.68 -9.90
C LYS A 113 -8.92 -46.91 -9.29
N GLN A 114 -8.26 -47.65 -8.41
CA GLN A 114 -8.83 -48.83 -7.76
C GLN A 114 -10.13 -48.49 -7.02
N LYS A 115 -10.13 -47.42 -6.19
CA LYS A 115 -11.33 -46.97 -5.45
C LYS A 115 -12.46 -46.51 -6.36
N LEU A 116 -12.15 -45.98 -7.55
CA LEU A 116 -13.13 -45.62 -8.56
C LEU A 116 -13.72 -46.86 -9.25
N GLU A 117 -12.91 -47.87 -9.58
CA GLU A 117 -13.34 -49.15 -10.14
C GLU A 117 -14.23 -49.93 -9.15
N GLU A 118 -13.84 -49.99 -7.86
CA GLU A 118 -14.65 -50.53 -6.77
C GLU A 118 -16.00 -49.82 -6.63
N ARG A 119 -16.01 -48.47 -6.61
CA ARG A 119 -17.24 -47.68 -6.50
C ARG A 119 -18.13 -47.86 -7.72
N HIS A 120 -17.56 -47.91 -8.93
CA HIS A 120 -18.29 -48.15 -10.16
C HIS A 120 -19.00 -49.51 -10.10
N LYS A 121 -18.26 -50.59 -9.82
CA LYS A 121 -18.83 -51.93 -9.66
C LYS A 121 -19.95 -51.94 -8.62
N ARG A 122 -19.73 -51.38 -7.43
CA ARG A 122 -20.76 -51.31 -6.36
C ARG A 122 -22.06 -50.63 -6.81
N LEU A 123 -21.98 -49.63 -7.71
CA LEU A 123 -23.15 -48.96 -8.27
C LEU A 123 -23.82 -49.76 -9.38
N THR A 124 -23.06 -50.42 -10.27
CA THR A 124 -23.59 -51.36 -11.27
C THR A 124 -24.31 -52.54 -10.59
N ASP A 125 -23.64 -53.21 -9.65
CA ASP A 125 -24.16 -54.32 -8.84
C ASP A 125 -25.44 -53.96 -8.07
N ALA A 126 -25.67 -52.68 -7.77
CA ALA A 126 -26.87 -52.19 -7.06
C ALA A 126 -28.01 -51.85 -8.03
N LEU A 127 -27.69 -51.26 -9.18
CA LEU A 127 -28.64 -50.94 -10.25
C LEU A 127 -29.24 -52.23 -10.87
N GLU A 128 -28.40 -53.25 -11.11
CA GLU A 128 -28.84 -54.57 -11.58
C GLU A 128 -29.78 -55.28 -10.60
N LYS A 129 -29.69 -54.95 -9.30
CA LYS A 129 -30.55 -55.48 -8.23
C LYS A 129 -31.78 -54.60 -7.95
N GLY A 130 -31.99 -53.55 -8.74
CA GLY A 130 -33.14 -52.64 -8.61
C GLY A 130 -33.15 -51.78 -7.35
N LEU A 131 -31.99 -51.52 -6.74
CA LEU A 131 -31.88 -50.69 -5.54
C LEU A 131 -31.86 -49.19 -5.90
N ASP A 132 -32.62 -48.35 -5.18
CA ASP A 132 -32.58 -46.88 -5.29
C ASP A 132 -31.29 -46.31 -4.66
N VAL A 133 -30.15 -46.53 -5.32
CA VAL A 133 -28.89 -45.88 -4.98
C VAL A 133 -28.89 -44.43 -5.48
N LYS A 134 -28.60 -43.50 -4.56
CA LYS A 134 -28.53 -42.04 -4.83
C LYS A 134 -27.11 -41.49 -4.62
N PRO A 135 -26.17 -41.63 -5.58
CA PRO A 135 -24.74 -41.36 -5.37
C PRO A 135 -24.38 -39.92 -4.98
N TRP A 136 -25.30 -38.97 -5.13
CA TRP A 136 -25.17 -37.57 -4.73
C TRP A 136 -25.46 -37.32 -3.24
N LYS A 137 -26.03 -38.31 -2.52
CA LYS A 137 -26.21 -38.29 -1.07
C LYS A 137 -25.01 -38.84 -0.30
N GLU A 138 -24.03 -39.45 -0.97
CA GLU A 138 -22.80 -39.97 -0.37
C GLU A 138 -21.61 -39.01 -0.52
N CYS A 139 -20.74 -38.96 0.49
CA CYS A 139 -19.41 -38.41 0.34
C CYS A 139 -18.56 -39.28 -0.63
N PRO A 140 -18.04 -38.73 -1.73
CA PRO A 140 -17.34 -39.51 -2.76
C PRO A 140 -15.94 -39.99 -2.35
N VAL A 141 -15.52 -39.77 -1.09
CA VAL A 141 -14.22 -40.19 -0.53
C VAL A 141 -14.34 -41.23 0.59
N CYS A 142 -15.42 -41.22 1.39
CA CYS A 142 -15.67 -42.24 2.42
C CYS A 142 -16.91 -43.10 2.17
N LEU A 143 -17.69 -42.80 1.12
CA LEU A 143 -18.91 -43.51 0.72
C LEU A 143 -19.99 -43.59 1.81
N GLN A 144 -19.95 -42.70 2.79
CA GLN A 144 -20.97 -42.52 3.82
C GLN A 144 -21.95 -41.43 3.41
N GLU A 145 -23.22 -41.59 3.78
CA GLU A 145 -24.25 -40.59 3.53
C GLU A 145 -23.98 -39.26 4.26
N PHE A 146 -24.39 -38.16 3.61
CA PHE A 146 -24.29 -36.81 4.12
C PHE A 146 -25.34 -36.56 5.21
N GLY A 147 -24.91 -35.99 6.34
CA GLY A 147 -25.77 -35.64 7.47
C GLY A 147 -25.87 -34.13 7.68
N GLU A 148 -26.93 -33.68 8.33
CA GLU A 148 -27.11 -32.25 8.64
C GLU A 148 -26.09 -31.72 9.66
N GLU A 149 -25.62 -32.61 10.55
CA GLU A 149 -24.75 -32.29 11.69
C GLU A 149 -23.48 -33.16 11.75
N GLY A 150 -22.65 -32.89 12.75
CA GLY A 150 -21.48 -33.69 13.10
C GLY A 150 -20.40 -33.73 12.01
N HIS A 151 -19.95 -34.94 11.67
CA HIS A 151 -18.80 -35.17 10.78
C HIS A 151 -19.18 -35.38 9.31
N ASN A 152 -20.45 -35.68 9.04
CA ASN A 152 -20.95 -36.01 7.71
C ASN A 152 -21.52 -34.80 6.95
N ILE A 153 -21.37 -33.58 7.50
CA ILE A 153 -21.84 -32.35 6.88
C ILE A 153 -21.22 -32.17 5.48
N PRO A 154 -22.02 -32.14 4.39
CA PRO A 154 -21.54 -31.88 3.03
C PRO A 154 -21.03 -30.45 2.92
N LYS A 155 -19.75 -30.29 2.59
CA LYS A 155 -19.08 -29.03 2.28
C LYS A 155 -18.80 -28.96 0.78
N VAL A 156 -19.23 -27.88 0.15
CA VAL A 156 -18.97 -27.56 -1.26
C VAL A 156 -17.63 -26.82 -1.34
N LEU A 157 -16.69 -27.27 -2.19
CA LEU A 157 -15.49 -26.50 -2.54
C LEU A 157 -15.78 -25.49 -3.66
N ASP A 158 -14.88 -24.55 -3.91
CA ASP A 158 -15.06 -23.50 -4.95
C ASP A 158 -15.35 -24.05 -6.37
N CYS A 159 -14.98 -25.30 -6.67
CA CYS A 159 -15.30 -26.00 -7.92
C CYS A 159 -16.65 -26.74 -7.95
N GLY A 160 -17.46 -26.65 -6.89
CA GLY A 160 -18.75 -27.33 -6.77
C GLY A 160 -18.69 -28.77 -6.24
N HIS A 161 -17.52 -29.42 -6.27
CA HIS A 161 -17.35 -30.75 -5.68
C HIS A 161 -17.64 -30.75 -4.17
N THR A 162 -18.40 -31.76 -3.72
CA THR A 162 -18.92 -31.84 -2.35
C THR A 162 -18.31 -33.01 -1.58
N PHE A 163 -17.86 -32.76 -0.35
CA PHE A 163 -17.21 -33.73 0.54
C PHE A 163 -17.76 -33.61 1.95
N CYS A 164 -17.74 -34.67 2.76
CA CYS A 164 -18.12 -34.52 4.18
C CYS A 164 -17.06 -33.72 4.95
N LEU A 165 -17.45 -33.05 6.03
CA LEU A 165 -16.57 -32.21 6.83
C LEU A 165 -15.33 -32.96 7.35
N SER A 166 -15.46 -34.26 7.68
CA SER A 166 -14.31 -35.09 8.08
C SER A 166 -13.33 -35.31 6.93
N CYS A 167 -13.79 -35.69 5.73
CA CYS A 167 -12.93 -35.80 4.54
C CYS A 167 -12.32 -34.45 4.14
N THR A 168 -13.09 -33.36 4.20
CA THR A 168 -12.62 -31.98 3.97
C THR A 168 -11.46 -31.62 4.92
N LYS A 169 -11.57 -31.97 6.21
CA LYS A 169 -10.50 -31.76 7.20
C LYS A 169 -9.27 -32.66 6.98
N LYS A 170 -9.45 -33.88 6.44
CA LYS A 170 -8.37 -34.82 6.06
C LYS A 170 -7.55 -34.31 4.87
N ILE A 171 -8.21 -33.88 3.78
CA ILE A 171 -7.52 -33.37 2.56
C ILE A 171 -6.96 -31.94 2.73
N ALA A 172 -7.33 -31.23 3.81
CA ALA A 172 -6.84 -29.88 4.08
C ALA A 172 -5.33 -29.85 4.43
N LYS A 173 -4.54 -29.24 3.56
CA LYS A 173 -3.15 -28.85 3.80
C LYS A 173 -3.09 -27.53 4.60
N PRO A 174 -1.92 -27.08 5.10
CA PRO A 174 -1.84 -25.82 5.85
C PRO A 174 -2.01 -24.60 4.92
N GLY A 175 -3.25 -24.07 4.88
CA GLY A 175 -3.64 -22.86 4.13
C GLY A 175 -4.49 -23.10 2.88
N TYR A 176 -4.70 -24.36 2.47
CA TYR A 176 -5.50 -24.69 1.29
C TYR A 176 -6.04 -26.13 1.28
N ILE A 177 -7.01 -26.38 0.41
CA ILE A 177 -7.43 -27.70 -0.07
C ILE A 177 -7.19 -27.72 -1.58
N LYS A 178 -6.50 -28.75 -2.09
CA LYS A 178 -6.58 -29.13 -3.50
C LYS A 178 -7.70 -30.15 -3.64
N CYS A 179 -8.66 -29.91 -4.51
CA CYS A 179 -9.74 -30.85 -4.79
C CYS A 179 -9.16 -32.13 -5.44
N PRO A 180 -9.51 -33.34 -4.96
CA PRO A 180 -8.99 -34.59 -5.49
C PRO A 180 -9.53 -34.99 -6.87
N PHE A 181 -10.57 -34.32 -7.41
CA PHE A 181 -11.18 -34.68 -8.70
C PHE A 181 -10.75 -33.80 -9.87
N ASP A 182 -10.60 -32.49 -9.64
CA ASP A 182 -10.27 -31.48 -10.68
C ASP A 182 -9.00 -30.67 -10.39
N GLY A 183 -8.37 -30.88 -9.22
CA GLY A 183 -7.18 -30.15 -8.80
C GLY A 183 -7.41 -28.69 -8.40
N VAL A 184 -8.65 -28.19 -8.38
CA VAL A 184 -8.94 -26.78 -8.05
C VAL A 184 -8.61 -26.48 -6.58
N ILE A 185 -8.04 -25.29 -6.34
CA ILE A 185 -7.44 -24.93 -5.05
C ILE A 185 -8.31 -23.91 -4.30
N LEU A 186 -8.92 -24.36 -3.21
CA LEU A 186 -9.58 -23.51 -2.22
C LEU A 186 -8.53 -22.98 -1.23
N ILE A 187 -8.40 -21.66 -1.10
CA ILE A 187 -7.44 -21.00 -0.19
C ILE A 187 -8.15 -20.47 1.07
N PHE A 188 -7.62 -20.78 2.26
CA PHE A 188 -8.18 -20.34 3.55
C PHE A 188 -7.09 -19.91 4.55
N LYS A 189 -7.48 -19.17 5.60
CA LYS A 189 -6.52 -18.65 6.59
C LYS A 189 -6.20 -19.65 7.69
N ARG A 190 -7.20 -20.42 8.17
CA ARG A 190 -7.07 -21.44 9.24
C ARG A 190 -8.00 -22.63 8.97
N LYS A 191 -7.62 -23.84 9.40
CA LYS A 191 -8.46 -25.05 9.23
C LYS A 191 -9.87 -24.94 9.83
N LYS A 192 -10.08 -24.13 10.87
CA LYS A 192 -11.43 -23.88 11.43
C LYS A 192 -12.36 -23.11 10.49
N ASP A 193 -11.79 -22.35 9.55
CA ASP A 193 -12.59 -21.58 8.59
C ASP A 193 -13.38 -22.54 7.64
N LEU A 194 -12.97 -23.81 7.54
CA LEU A 194 -13.68 -24.89 6.82
C LEU A 194 -15.03 -25.27 7.45
N GLU A 195 -15.21 -25.05 8.74
CA GLU A 195 -16.47 -25.34 9.43
C GLU A 195 -17.56 -24.34 9.01
N GLY A 196 -17.17 -23.10 8.72
CA GLY A 196 -18.02 -22.05 8.14
C GLY A 196 -18.16 -22.08 6.61
N HIS A 197 -17.48 -23.00 5.92
CA HIS A 197 -17.58 -23.13 4.45
C HIS A 197 -18.98 -23.65 4.04
N PRO A 198 -19.51 -23.35 2.83
CA PRO A 198 -20.91 -23.61 2.49
C PRO A 198 -21.36 -25.07 2.66
N LYS A 199 -22.55 -25.29 3.22
CA LYS A 199 -23.21 -26.60 3.24
C LYS A 199 -23.87 -26.89 1.89
N ASN A 200 -23.80 -28.12 1.38
CA ASN A 200 -24.62 -28.52 0.23
C ASN A 200 -26.00 -29.01 0.68
N TYR A 201 -26.98 -28.10 0.75
CA TYR A 201 -28.34 -28.47 1.15
C TYR A 201 -29.06 -29.39 0.15
N LYS A 202 -28.61 -29.48 -1.11
CA LYS A 202 -29.20 -30.42 -2.10
C LYS A 202 -28.93 -31.89 -1.75
N CYS A 203 -27.91 -32.18 -0.94
CA CYS A 203 -27.62 -33.55 -0.51
C CYS A 203 -28.68 -34.12 0.45
N TYR A 204 -29.50 -33.27 1.09
CA TYR A 204 -30.57 -33.70 2.01
C TYR A 204 -31.94 -33.84 1.32
N ALA A 205 -32.11 -33.29 0.11
CA ALA A 205 -33.37 -33.39 -0.63
C ALA A 205 -33.72 -34.86 -0.92
N MET A 206 -35.00 -35.24 -0.81
CA MET A 206 -35.47 -36.64 -0.87
C MET A 206 -35.27 -37.30 -2.25
#